data_AF-A0A317Z4R7-F1
#
_entry.id   AF-A0A317Z4R7-F1
#
_cell.length_a   1.000
_cell.length_b   1.000
_cell.length_c   1.000
_cell.angle_alpha   90.00
_cell.angle_beta   90.00
_cell.angle_gamma   90.00
#
_symmetry.space_group_name_H-M   'P 1'
#
loop_
_entity.id
_entity.type
_entity.pdbx_description
1 polymer ?
#
loop_
_entity_poly.entity_id
_entity_poly.type
_entity_poly.pdbx_seq_one_letter_code
_entity_poly.pdbx_strand_id
1 'polypeptide(L)'
;ESIDVSQTLGYNVGGNFQSAPLLGGKGAFNYSKKISYTQKNYISEVAQQNSKNIRWEVKANSFNTENGQVSAYDRHLFVRSPIGPNARDFFVPNDELPPLIQSGFNPSFIATVSHEKDKGDTSEFEIAYGRNLDITYATFFPRTGIFAERRHNALMNRNLVTKYEVNWKTHEIKVKGHN
;
A
#
# COMPACT_ATOMS: atom_id res chain seq x y z
N GLU A 1 -12.02 3.23 -8.40
CA GLU A 1 -10.62 3.43 -7.94
C GLU A 1 -10.33 4.92 -7.94
N SER A 2 -9.71 5.46 -6.89
CA SER A 2 -9.42 6.90 -6.76
C SER A 2 -7.94 7.10 -6.45
N ILE A 3 -7.35 8.17 -7.00
CA ILE A 3 -5.98 8.59 -6.70
C ILE A 3 -5.88 8.96 -5.22
N ASP A 4 -6.86 9.71 -4.72
CA ASP A 4 -6.98 10.07 -3.31
C ASP A 4 -7.96 9.13 -2.63
N VAL A 5 -7.48 8.40 -1.64
CA VAL A 5 -8.32 7.57 -0.78
C VAL A 5 -8.53 8.30 0.52
N SER A 6 -9.79 8.62 0.81
CA SER A 6 -10.22 9.24 2.07
C SER A 6 -11.47 8.52 2.54
N GLN A 7 -11.42 7.99 3.76
CA GLN A 7 -12.57 7.35 4.41
C GLN A 7 -12.56 7.67 5.90
N THR A 8 -13.74 7.71 6.50
CA THR A 8 -13.89 7.95 7.94
C THR A 8 -14.68 6.81 8.57
N LEU A 9 -14.16 6.29 9.68
CA LEU A 9 -14.83 5.37 10.58
C LEU A 9 -15.43 6.17 11.75
N GLY A 10 -16.75 6.12 11.89
CA GLY A 10 -17.50 6.70 13.00
C GLY A 10 -17.89 5.63 14.02
N TYR A 11 -17.89 6.01 15.30
CA TYR A 11 -18.34 5.21 16.43
C TYR A 11 -19.39 5.96 17.26
N ASN A 12 -20.46 5.25 17.61
CA ASN A 12 -21.48 5.71 18.55
C ASN A 12 -21.51 4.82 19.79
N VAL A 13 -21.82 5.42 20.95
CA VAL A 13 -22.04 4.71 22.21
C VAL A 13 -23.03 3.56 21.99
N GLY A 14 -22.72 2.39 22.54
CA GLY A 14 -23.48 1.16 22.32
C GLY A 14 -22.85 0.19 21.31
N GLY A 15 -21.63 0.45 20.83
CA GLY A 15 -20.90 -0.50 19.96
C GLY A 15 -21.18 -0.34 18.46
N ASN A 16 -21.79 0.77 18.05
CA ASN A 16 -22.22 0.97 16.66
C ASN A 16 -21.12 1.62 15.83
N PHE A 17 -20.63 0.89 14.81
CA PHE A 17 -19.63 1.38 13.85
C PHE A 17 -20.24 1.62 12.47
N GLN A 18 -19.84 2.73 11.84
CA GLN A 18 -20.22 3.06 10.47
C GLN A 18 -19.02 3.62 9.72
N SER A 19 -18.81 3.19 8.47
CA SER A 19 -17.73 3.69 7.61
C SER A 19 -18.29 4.37 6.36
N ALA A 20 -17.76 5.53 5.99
CA ALA A 20 -18.11 6.19 4.73
C ALA A 20 -16.94 6.97 4.10
N PRO A 21 -16.92 7.17 2.76
CA PRO A 21 -15.92 8.00 2.07
C PRO A 21 -15.94 9.48 2.49
N LEU A 22 -17.13 10.00 2.80
CA LEU A 22 -17.34 11.28 3.48
C LEU A 22 -18.46 11.08 4.50
N LEU A 23 -18.22 11.46 5.76
CA LEU A 23 -19.27 11.53 6.79
C LEU A 23 -19.93 12.92 6.86
N GLY A 24 -19.67 13.80 5.88
CA GLY A 24 -20.32 15.10 5.76
C GLY A 24 -21.82 14.94 5.52
N GLY A 25 -22.61 14.93 6.60
CA GLY A 25 -24.06 14.91 6.57
C GLY A 25 -24.76 13.76 7.34
N LYS A 26 -24.03 12.79 7.91
CA LYS A 26 -24.65 11.67 8.66
C LYS A 26 -24.17 11.62 10.11
N GLY A 27 -24.92 12.27 11.00
CA GLY A 27 -24.92 12.02 12.45
C GLY A 27 -23.69 12.51 13.22
N ALA A 28 -23.92 13.11 14.39
CA ALA A 28 -22.84 13.36 15.34
C ALA A 28 -22.33 12.02 15.87
N PHE A 29 -21.12 11.61 15.47
CA PHE A 29 -20.46 10.46 16.06
C PHE A 29 -19.84 10.84 17.40
N ASN A 30 -19.88 9.94 18.38
CA ASN A 30 -19.16 10.15 19.64
C ASN A 30 -17.64 10.15 19.44
N TYR A 31 -17.15 9.33 18.51
CA TYR A 31 -15.75 9.27 18.13
C TYR A 31 -15.64 9.02 16.62
N SER A 32 -14.61 9.58 15.98
CA SER A 32 -14.32 9.26 14.58
C SER A 32 -12.82 9.21 14.31
N LYS A 33 -12.44 8.37 13.35
CA LYS A 33 -11.07 8.25 12.86
C LYS A 33 -11.08 8.27 11.33
N LYS A 34 -10.24 9.12 10.75
CA LYS A 34 -10.10 9.27 9.29
C LYS A 34 -8.82 8.59 8.81
N ILE A 35 -8.92 7.91 7.68
CA ILE A 35 -7.76 7.49 6.88
C ILE A 35 -7.65 8.36 5.63
N SER A 36 -6.42 8.65 5.22
CA SER A 36 -6.16 9.45 4.03
C SER A 36 -4.81 9.09 3.45
N TYR A 37 -4.76 8.68 2.18
CA TYR A 37 -3.52 8.45 1.45
C TYR A 37 -3.70 8.65 -0.05
N THR A 38 -2.60 8.83 -0.76
CA THR A 38 -2.56 8.92 -2.22
C THR A 38 -1.98 7.63 -2.80
N GLN A 39 -2.51 7.20 -3.94
CA GLN A 39 -2.10 5.98 -4.65
C GLN A 39 -2.10 6.19 -6.17
N LYS A 40 -1.62 7.35 -6.63
CA LYS A 40 -1.54 7.66 -8.07
C LYS A 40 -0.87 6.50 -8.82
N ASN A 41 -1.52 6.00 -9.88
CA ASN A 41 -1.10 4.86 -10.72
C ASN A 41 -1.18 3.48 -10.06
N TYR A 42 -1.73 3.39 -8.85
CA TYR A 42 -1.92 2.17 -8.08
C TYR A 42 -3.39 1.96 -7.70
N ILE A 43 -3.74 0.74 -7.30
CA ILE A 43 -5.04 0.34 -6.80
C ILE A 43 -4.89 -0.35 -5.44
N SER A 44 -5.77 -0.02 -4.50
CA SER A 44 -5.87 -0.70 -3.20
C SER A 44 -6.99 -1.74 -3.24
N GLU A 45 -6.67 -2.95 -2.79
CA GLU A 45 -7.63 -4.05 -2.67
C GLU A 45 -7.45 -4.81 -1.35
N VAL A 46 -8.54 -5.40 -0.87
CA VAL A 46 -8.50 -6.33 0.27
C VAL A 46 -8.17 -7.72 -0.27
N ALA A 47 -6.91 -8.11 -0.19
CA ALA A 47 -6.43 -9.39 -0.71
C ALA A 47 -6.87 -10.58 0.16
N GLN A 48 -7.01 -10.36 1.46
CA GLN A 48 -7.49 -11.37 2.40
C GLN A 48 -8.23 -10.71 3.56
N GLN A 49 -9.36 -11.28 4.00
CA GLN A 49 -10.00 -10.91 5.26
C GLN A 49 -10.72 -12.10 5.91
N ASN A 50 -10.66 -12.16 7.24
CA ASN A 50 -11.51 -12.99 8.08
C ASN A 50 -11.58 -12.36 9.50
N SER A 51 -12.11 -13.09 10.48
CA SER A 51 -12.26 -12.61 11.86
C SER A 51 -10.94 -12.43 12.64
N LYS A 52 -9.81 -12.87 12.09
CA LYS A 52 -8.49 -12.88 12.74
C LYS A 52 -7.41 -12.13 11.96
N ASN A 53 -7.59 -11.90 10.66
CA ASN A 53 -6.65 -11.16 9.84
C ASN A 53 -7.33 -10.37 8.73
N ILE A 54 -6.64 -9.32 8.31
CA ILE A 54 -6.97 -8.53 7.13
C ILE A 54 -5.66 -8.11 6.46
N ARG A 55 -5.60 -8.23 5.14
CA ARG A 55 -4.45 -7.86 4.32
C ARG A 55 -4.90 -6.97 3.17
N TRP A 56 -4.32 -5.78 3.10
CA TRP A 56 -4.46 -4.88 1.96
C TRP A 56 -3.25 -5.01 1.05
N GLU A 57 -3.49 -4.93 -0.25
CA GLU A 57 -2.45 -4.84 -1.27
C GLU A 57 -2.68 -3.57 -2.08
N VAL A 58 -1.61 -2.75 -2.22
CA VAL A 58 -1.60 -1.55 -3.06
C VAL A 58 -0.77 -1.86 -4.29
N LYS A 59 -1.43 -2.24 -5.38
CA LYS A 59 -0.81 -2.80 -6.59
C LYS A 59 -0.65 -1.73 -7.66
N ALA A 60 0.46 -1.78 -8.39
CA ALA A 60 0.63 -0.98 -9.59
C ALA A 60 -0.48 -1.33 -10.59
N ASN A 61 -1.13 -0.32 -11.17
CA ASN A 61 -2.28 -0.51 -12.05
C ASN A 61 -1.99 0.00 -13.47
N SER A 62 -1.92 1.32 -13.64
CA SER A 62 -1.77 1.96 -14.94
C SER A 62 -0.98 3.26 -14.82
N PHE A 63 -0.14 3.56 -15.81
CA PHE A 63 0.76 4.70 -15.84
C PHE A 63 0.49 5.55 -17.09
N ASN A 64 0.50 6.87 -16.94
CA ASN A 64 0.39 7.77 -18.08
C ASN A 64 1.79 8.00 -18.64
N THR A 65 1.96 7.75 -19.93
CA THR A 65 3.18 8.02 -20.69
C THR A 65 2.86 8.98 -21.83
N GLU A 66 3.88 9.51 -22.51
CA GLU A 66 3.70 10.37 -23.69
C GLU A 66 2.84 9.71 -24.79
N ASN A 67 2.94 8.39 -24.93
CA ASN A 67 2.21 7.61 -25.94
C ASN A 67 0.84 7.11 -25.46
N GLY A 68 0.38 7.57 -24.29
CA GLY A 68 -0.89 7.18 -23.68
C GLY A 68 -0.73 6.36 -22.41
N GLN A 69 -1.84 5.77 -21.96
CA GLN A 69 -1.89 4.98 -20.73
C GLN A 69 -1.35 3.57 -20.97
N VAL A 70 -0.43 3.13 -20.11
CA VAL A 70 0.26 1.85 -20.19
C VAL A 70 -0.01 1.05 -18.92
N SER A 71 -0.19 -0.26 -19.05
CA SER A 71 -0.40 -1.16 -17.91
C SER A 71 0.86 -1.33 -17.06
N ALA A 72 0.70 -1.57 -15.76
CA ALA A 72 1.80 -1.99 -14.88
C ALA A 72 2.56 -3.23 -15.39
N TYR A 73 1.87 -4.10 -16.13
CA TYR A 73 2.42 -5.34 -16.69
C TYR A 73 3.16 -5.14 -18.02
N ASP A 74 3.20 -3.93 -18.58
CA ASP A 74 3.98 -3.67 -19.78
C ASP A 74 5.48 -3.82 -19.48
N ARG A 75 6.16 -4.63 -20.29
CA ARG A 75 7.58 -4.92 -20.15
C ARG A 75 8.47 -3.70 -20.40
N HIS A 76 8.02 -2.74 -21.21
CA HIS A 76 8.74 -1.48 -21.50
C HIS A 76 8.38 -0.35 -20.55
N LEU A 77 7.49 -0.58 -19.57
CA LEU A 77 7.15 0.45 -18.59
C LEU A 77 8.42 0.98 -17.90
N PHE A 78 8.56 2.32 -17.92
CA PHE A 78 9.70 3.11 -17.43
C PHE A 78 11.01 2.98 -18.22
N VAL A 79 11.07 2.16 -19.28
CA VAL A 79 12.27 2.03 -20.11
C VAL A 79 12.26 3.10 -21.19
N ARG A 80 13.45 3.64 -21.51
CA ARG A 80 13.66 4.54 -22.63
C ARG A 80 14.99 4.26 -23.32
N SER A 81 15.16 4.82 -24.52
CA SER A 81 16.47 4.86 -25.17
C SER A 81 17.48 5.60 -24.29
N PRO A 82 18.70 5.09 -24.14
CA PRO A 82 19.69 5.66 -23.24
C PRO A 82 20.14 7.04 -23.71
N ILE A 83 20.23 8.00 -22.79
CA ILE A 83 20.80 9.34 -23.03
C ILE A 83 22.27 9.44 -22.59
N GLY A 84 22.83 8.34 -22.12
CA GLY A 84 24.17 8.27 -21.55
C GLY A 84 24.53 6.83 -21.16
N PRO A 85 25.77 6.61 -20.69
CA PRO A 85 26.28 5.26 -20.42
C PRO A 85 25.84 4.70 -19.05
N ASN A 86 25.23 5.51 -18.16
CA ASN A 86 24.91 5.05 -16.81
C ASN A 86 23.64 4.19 -16.81
N ALA A 87 23.56 3.23 -15.90
CA ALA A 87 22.37 2.37 -15.77
C ALA A 87 21.05 3.18 -15.62
N ARG A 88 21.10 4.34 -14.93
CA ARG A 88 19.93 5.22 -14.75
C ARG A 88 19.44 5.86 -16.05
N ASP A 89 20.32 6.03 -17.03
CA ASP A 89 20.01 6.70 -18.31
C ASP A 89 19.08 5.86 -19.19
N PHE A 90 18.94 4.56 -18.91
CA PHE A 90 18.08 3.60 -19.60
C PHE A 90 16.62 3.65 -19.14
N PHE A 91 16.32 4.43 -18.10
CA PHE A 91 14.97 4.55 -17.52
C PHE A 91 14.50 6.01 -17.52
N VAL A 92 13.19 6.23 -17.59
CA VAL A 92 12.56 7.57 -17.56
C VAL A 92 13.01 8.38 -16.35
N PRO A 93 13.18 9.71 -16.44
CA PRO A 93 13.60 10.57 -15.34
C PRO A 93 12.60 10.57 -14.16
N ASN A 94 13.00 11.13 -13.02
CA ASN A 94 12.25 11.02 -11.77
C ASN A 94 10.90 11.75 -11.78
N ASP A 95 10.79 12.83 -12.55
CA ASP A 95 9.57 13.63 -12.75
C ASP A 95 8.49 12.88 -13.55
N GLU A 96 8.86 11.85 -14.31
CA GLU A 96 7.92 10.93 -14.97
C GLU A 96 7.51 9.74 -14.08
N LEU A 97 8.16 9.54 -12.94
CA LEU A 97 7.84 8.46 -12.01
C LEU A 97 6.81 8.93 -10.97
N PRO A 98 5.76 8.14 -10.68
CA PRO A 98 4.82 8.51 -9.62
C PRO A 98 5.44 8.37 -8.23
N PRO A 99 4.88 9.05 -7.21
CA PRO A 99 5.44 9.08 -5.86
C PRO A 99 5.72 7.70 -5.25
N LEU A 100 4.86 6.71 -5.51
CA LEU A 100 4.98 5.34 -4.98
C LEU A 100 6.19 4.57 -5.57
N ILE A 101 6.70 4.99 -6.73
CA ILE A 101 7.93 4.44 -7.33
C ILE A 101 9.15 5.25 -6.92
N GLN A 102 9.07 6.58 -7.02
CA GLN A 102 10.21 7.48 -6.80
C GLN A 102 10.61 7.60 -5.33
N SER A 103 9.64 7.58 -4.42
CA SER A 103 9.83 7.87 -3.00
C SER A 103 9.36 6.70 -2.13
N GLY A 104 8.07 6.38 -2.20
CA GLY A 104 7.47 5.32 -1.41
C GLY A 104 5.98 5.55 -1.15
N PHE A 105 5.43 4.71 -0.29
CA PHE A 105 4.01 4.74 0.06
C PHE A 105 3.82 5.18 1.51
N ASN A 106 2.86 6.08 1.74
CA ASN A 106 2.45 6.53 3.06
C ASN A 106 1.14 5.84 3.44
N PRO A 107 1.19 4.70 4.14
CA PRO A 107 -0.01 3.92 4.43
C PRO A 107 -0.91 4.62 5.45
N SER A 108 -2.22 4.57 5.20
CA SER A 108 -3.23 5.00 6.18
C SER A 108 -4.42 4.04 6.11
N PHE A 109 -4.45 3.10 7.06
CA PHE A 109 -5.45 2.03 7.14
C PHE A 109 -6.01 1.94 8.55
N ILE A 110 -7.20 1.36 8.68
CA ILE A 110 -7.86 1.17 9.97
C ILE A 110 -8.48 -0.22 10.04
N ALA A 111 -8.34 -0.86 11.20
CA ALA A 111 -9.01 -2.10 11.55
C ALA A 111 -9.50 -1.98 13.00
N THR A 112 -10.73 -2.42 13.26
CA THR A 112 -11.29 -2.51 14.61
C THR A 112 -11.37 -3.98 14.99
N VAL A 113 -10.82 -4.32 16.16
CA VAL A 113 -10.90 -5.65 16.75
C VAL A 113 -11.72 -5.58 18.04
N SER A 114 -12.55 -6.60 18.28
CA SER A 114 -13.28 -6.76 19.54
C SER A 114 -12.65 -7.84 20.41
N HIS A 115 -12.84 -7.72 21.71
CA HIS A 115 -12.42 -8.68 22.72
C HIS A 115 -13.59 -8.99 23.64
N GLU A 116 -13.79 -10.27 23.93
CA GLU A 116 -14.81 -10.70 24.87
C GLU A 116 -14.35 -10.38 26.30
N LYS A 117 -15.19 -9.64 27.03
CA LYS A 117 -14.91 -9.31 28.43
C LYS A 117 -14.65 -10.58 29.24
N ASP A 118 -13.73 -10.48 30.18
CA ASP A 118 -13.33 -11.54 31.10
C ASP A 118 -12.68 -12.78 30.45
N LYS A 119 -12.35 -12.72 29.14
CA LYS A 119 -11.56 -13.75 28.44
C LYS A 119 -10.10 -13.36 28.26
N GLY A 120 -9.42 -13.19 29.39
CA GLY A 120 -7.98 -12.90 29.47
C GLY A 120 -7.66 -11.42 29.31
N ASP A 121 -6.62 -10.98 30.02
CA ASP A 121 -6.25 -9.56 30.10
C ASP A 121 -5.46 -9.07 28.89
N THR A 122 -4.83 -9.97 28.12
CA THR A 122 -3.92 -9.61 27.02
C THR A 122 -4.23 -10.33 25.72
N SER A 123 -3.83 -9.71 24.61
CA SER A 123 -3.85 -10.31 23.27
C SER A 123 -2.64 -9.84 22.47
N GLU A 124 -2.21 -10.67 21.53
CA GLU A 124 -1.10 -10.34 20.64
C GLU A 124 -1.61 -10.17 19.20
N PHE A 125 -1.02 -9.23 18.48
CA PHE A 125 -1.28 -9.03 17.04
C PHE A 125 0.00 -8.61 16.33
N GLU A 126 0.04 -8.87 15.03
CA GLU A 126 1.18 -8.53 14.17
C GLU A 126 0.73 -7.50 13.13
N ILE A 127 1.57 -6.50 12.90
CA ILE A 127 1.40 -5.55 11.79
C ILE A 127 2.58 -5.75 10.83
N ALA A 128 2.26 -6.04 9.57
CA ALA A 128 3.23 -6.21 8.51
C ALA A 128 3.17 -5.03 7.52
N TYR A 129 4.31 -4.37 7.33
CA TYR A 129 4.52 -3.40 6.24
C TYR A 129 5.57 -3.93 5.29
N GLY A 130 5.33 -3.87 3.99
CA GLY A 130 6.30 -4.38 3.04
C GLY A 130 5.95 -4.11 1.59
N ARG A 131 6.67 -4.81 0.71
CA ARG A 131 6.62 -4.61 -0.74
C ARG A 131 6.98 -5.88 -1.50
N ASN A 132 6.38 -6.01 -2.68
CA ASN A 132 6.80 -6.93 -3.73
C ASN A 132 7.52 -6.11 -4.81
N LEU A 133 8.68 -6.58 -5.25
CA LEU A 133 9.50 -5.88 -6.23
C LEU A 133 9.58 -6.68 -7.53
N ASP A 134 9.35 -5.97 -8.61
CA ASP A 134 9.65 -6.42 -9.97
C ASP A 134 11.05 -5.95 -10.37
N ILE A 135 11.68 -6.65 -11.33
CA ILE A 135 12.92 -6.20 -11.96
C ILE A 135 12.67 -6.00 -13.45
N THR A 136 13.02 -4.81 -13.96
CA THR A 136 13.05 -4.51 -15.40
C THR A 136 14.49 -4.47 -15.86
N TYR A 137 14.82 -5.29 -16.86
CA TYR A 137 16.09 -5.24 -17.55
C TYR A 137 15.91 -4.44 -18.83
N ALA A 138 16.85 -3.53 -19.11
CA ALA A 138 16.86 -2.71 -20.31
C ALA A 138 18.22 -2.88 -21.00
N THR A 139 18.23 -3.44 -22.20
CA THR A 139 19.44 -3.72 -22.98
C THR A 139 19.40 -2.93 -24.28
N PHE A 140 20.40 -2.09 -24.51
CA PHE A 140 20.49 -1.28 -25.73
C PHE A 140 21.40 -1.94 -26.76
N PHE A 141 20.86 -2.15 -27.95
CA PHE A 141 21.61 -2.61 -29.11
C PHE A 141 21.68 -1.48 -30.14
N PRO A 142 22.87 -0.98 -30.53
CA PRO A 142 23.01 0.21 -31.37
C PRO A 142 22.26 0.16 -32.71
N ARG A 143 21.99 -1.04 -33.25
CA ARG A 143 21.34 -1.24 -34.54
C ARG A 143 19.83 -1.46 -34.45
N THR A 144 19.32 -1.93 -33.32
CA THR A 144 17.92 -2.39 -33.17
C THR A 144 17.16 -1.66 -32.06
N GLY A 145 17.84 -0.81 -31.28
CA GLY A 145 17.23 0.00 -30.24
C GLY A 145 17.25 -0.67 -28.86
N ILE A 146 16.36 -0.19 -27.99
CA ILE A 146 16.24 -0.66 -26.61
C ILE A 146 15.32 -1.89 -26.55
N PHE A 147 15.74 -2.92 -25.84
CA PHE A 147 14.95 -4.11 -25.56
C PHE A 147 14.74 -4.24 -24.06
N ALA A 148 13.49 -4.49 -23.65
CA ALA A 148 13.13 -4.63 -22.25
C ALA A 148 12.60 -6.02 -21.91
N GLU A 149 13.04 -6.54 -20.76
CA GLU A 149 12.50 -7.75 -20.14
C GLU A 149 12.03 -7.44 -18.71
N ARG A 150 10.92 -8.05 -18.30
CA ARG A 150 10.34 -7.86 -16.97
C ARG A 150 10.30 -9.19 -16.23
N ARG A 151 10.93 -9.24 -15.07
CA ARG A 151 10.73 -10.31 -14.08
C ARG A 151 9.72 -9.83 -13.04
N HIS A 152 8.47 -10.21 -13.25
CA HIS A 152 7.39 -9.95 -12.30
C HIS A 152 7.60 -10.77 -11.01
N ASN A 153 7.28 -10.20 -9.85
CA ASN A 153 7.42 -10.84 -8.54
C ASN A 153 8.83 -11.36 -8.26
N ALA A 154 9.86 -10.62 -8.70
CA ALA A 154 11.25 -11.03 -8.55
C ALA A 154 11.67 -11.14 -7.08
N LEU A 155 11.24 -10.20 -6.23
CA LEU A 155 11.49 -10.21 -4.79
C LEU A 155 10.17 -9.96 -4.05
N MET A 156 9.51 -11.03 -3.64
CA MET A 156 8.24 -10.96 -2.92
C MET A 156 8.43 -10.89 -1.40
N ASN A 157 7.39 -10.41 -0.71
CA ASN A 157 7.24 -10.44 0.75
C ASN A 157 8.43 -9.83 1.51
N ARG A 158 8.97 -8.71 0.99
CA ARG A 158 10.00 -7.94 1.69
C ARG A 158 9.33 -7.11 2.78
N ASN A 159 8.93 -7.79 3.85
CA ASN A 159 8.06 -7.27 4.89
C ASN A 159 8.82 -7.12 6.22
N LEU A 160 8.62 -5.98 6.88
CA LEU A 160 8.87 -5.79 8.30
C LEU A 160 7.58 -6.16 9.05
N VAL A 161 7.68 -7.14 9.94
CA VAL A 161 6.58 -7.61 10.78
C VAL A 161 6.90 -7.25 12.22
N THR A 162 6.06 -6.42 12.83
CA THR A 162 6.19 -6.03 14.23
C THR A 162 5.07 -6.66 15.04
N LYS A 163 5.44 -7.35 16.12
CA LYS A 163 4.51 -7.99 17.05
C LYS A 163 4.22 -7.06 18.22
N TYR A 164 2.95 -6.90 18.54
CA TYR A 164 2.44 -6.08 19.63
C TYR A 164 1.64 -6.94 20.60
N GLU A 165 1.66 -6.54 21.87
CA GLU A 165 0.75 -7.05 22.90
C GLU A 165 -0.11 -5.88 23.39
N VAL A 166 -1.42 -6.07 23.41
CA VAL A 166 -2.39 -5.16 24.03
C VAL A 166 -2.87 -5.76 25.34
N ASN A 167 -2.92 -4.93 26.37
CA ASN A 167 -3.57 -5.25 27.64
C ASN A 167 -4.93 -4.55 27.70
N TRP A 168 -6.01 -5.33 27.64
CA TRP A 168 -7.39 -4.84 27.63
C TRP A 168 -7.82 -4.20 28.95
N LYS A 169 -7.19 -4.61 30.06
CA LYS A 169 -7.48 -4.13 31.41
C LYS A 169 -6.76 -2.82 31.75
N THR A 170 -5.49 -2.69 31.35
CA THR A 170 -4.69 -1.49 31.61
C THR A 170 -4.71 -0.49 30.46
N HIS A 171 -5.24 -0.87 29.30
CA HIS A 171 -5.22 -0.09 28.04
C HIS A 171 -3.82 0.23 27.53
N GLU A 172 -2.84 -0.59 27.89
CA GLU A 172 -1.45 -0.45 27.46
C GLU A 172 -1.17 -1.25 26.18
N ILE A 173 -0.26 -0.74 25.35
CA ILE A 173 0.28 -1.43 24.18
C ILE A 173 1.80 -1.44 24.31
N LYS A 174 2.41 -2.60 24.05
CA LYS A 174 3.87 -2.73 23.98
C LYS A 174 4.31 -3.52 22.77
N VAL A 175 5.52 -3.19 22.29
CA VAL A 175 6.20 -3.97 21.24
C VAL A 175 6.83 -5.20 21.87
N LYS A 176 6.60 -6.36 21.27
CA LYS A 176 7.15 -7.67 21.70
C LYS A 176 8.37 -8.08 20.89
N GLY A 177 8.48 -7.61 19.65
CA GLY A 177 9.61 -7.88 18.76
C GLY A 177 9.28 -7.54 17.31
N HIS A 178 10.30 -7.63 16.46
CA HIS A 178 10.19 -7.50 15.01
C HIS A 178 11.25 -8.38 14.32
N ASN A 179 11.08 -8.62 13.02
CA ASN A 179 12.08 -9.28 12.18
C ASN A 179 12.97 -8.29 11.41
#